data_AF-A0A250FNA1-F1
#
_entry.id   AF-A0A250FNA1-F1
#
_cell.length_a   1.000
_cell.length_b   1.000
_cell.length_c   1.000
_cell.angle_alpha   90.00
_cell.angle_beta   90.00
_cell.angle_gamma   90.00
#
_symmetry.space_group_name_H-M   'P 1'
#
loop_
_entity.id
_entity.type
_entity.pdbx_description
1 polymer ?
#
loop_
_entity_poly.entity_id
_entity_poly.type
_entity_poly.pdbx_seq_one_letter_code
_entity_poly.pdbx_strand_id
1 'polypeptide(L)'
;MFSFVFIFVFLLAILAILFFIGIYLHKQNVPLWQYPIAFIYVLWLLLFLFLSSFFGAEYTTAIDPADGESYTFISVQYWPTFLTYFLLYHIALGTLWVRRAKLPPLPLVLCLCFLYIGIAVNIGIASQVSSGENGDFILASFPIFSSFIAILVIGRTLMAVREELSTKTFRIRWLNKLNTLLSSRFTVLTWSVILVFPIFAFITLLLMLFGQDYDSVAKGFTETTTWAFSQKEHPPYLEHTGHYLCTVAACGSPRLVKPLRWGKRGGRPIIVNRQLQIANAFEELVADFSPALHRFLRTNYDKYGYDLSQKINTPFASNLTYLLMKPLEWFFLLCLYTFCLHPEKKIEKQYRSSEQ
;
A
#
# COMPACT_ATOMS: atom_id res chain seq x y z
N MET A 1 24.53 -8.17 -11.48
CA MET A 1 24.02 -9.06 -12.55
C MET A 1 22.53 -9.36 -12.41
N PHE A 2 22.03 -9.78 -11.23
CA PHE A 2 20.60 -10.05 -11.00
C PHE A 2 19.65 -8.86 -11.27
N SER A 3 20.00 -7.63 -10.87
CA SER A 3 19.20 -6.44 -11.21
C SER A 3 19.06 -6.18 -12.71
N PHE A 4 20.11 -6.40 -13.50
CA PHE A 4 20.07 -6.15 -14.94
C PHE A 4 19.16 -7.16 -15.65
N VAL A 5 19.26 -8.43 -15.28
CA VAL A 5 18.39 -9.49 -15.81
C VAL A 5 16.93 -9.23 -15.44
N PHE A 6 16.66 -8.81 -14.20
CA PHE A 6 15.30 -8.48 -13.77
C PHE A 6 14.69 -7.31 -14.56
N ILE A 7 15.44 -6.21 -14.70
CA ILE A 7 15.01 -5.04 -15.50
C ILE A 7 14.77 -5.43 -16.96
N PHE A 8 15.65 -6.24 -17.54
CA PHE A 8 15.53 -6.71 -18.92
C PHE A 8 14.29 -7.59 -19.12
N VAL A 9 14.02 -8.54 -18.22
CA VAL A 9 12.82 -9.40 -18.25
C VAL A 9 11.55 -8.55 -18.12
N PHE A 10 11.55 -7.57 -17.22
CA PHE A 10 10.42 -6.66 -17.04
C PHE A 10 10.15 -5.84 -18.30
N LEU A 11 11.20 -5.32 -18.95
CA LEU A 11 11.08 -4.57 -20.19
C LEU A 11 10.56 -5.44 -21.35
N LEU A 12 11.03 -6.69 -21.46
CA LEU A 12 10.50 -7.65 -22.44
C LEU A 12 9.02 -7.96 -22.19
N ALA A 13 8.60 -8.12 -20.94
CA ALA A 13 7.20 -8.34 -20.59
C ALA A 13 6.32 -7.14 -21.00
N ILE A 14 6.76 -5.91 -20.74
CA ILE A 14 6.07 -4.70 -21.19
C ILE A 14 5.90 -4.71 -22.71
N LEU A 15 6.98 -4.96 -23.46
CA LEU A 15 6.92 -5.00 -24.93
C LEU A 15 5.97 -6.08 -25.44
N ALA A 16 5.98 -7.27 -24.84
CA ALA A 16 5.07 -8.36 -25.21
C ALA A 16 3.60 -7.98 -24.96
N ILE A 17 3.30 -7.33 -23.82
CA ILE A 17 1.95 -6.85 -23.50
C ILE A 17 1.51 -5.78 -24.51
N LEU A 18 2.35 -4.79 -24.79
CA LEU A 18 2.03 -3.73 -25.76
C LEU A 18 1.80 -4.31 -27.16
N PHE A 19 2.62 -5.27 -27.59
CA PHE A 19 2.45 -5.96 -28.86
C PHE A 19 1.14 -6.74 -28.93
N PHE A 20 0.79 -7.50 -27.89
CA PHE A 20 -0.47 -8.23 -27.81
C PHE A 20 -1.68 -7.28 -27.88
N ILE A 21 -1.62 -6.14 -27.20
CA ILE A 21 -2.66 -5.11 -27.24
C ILE A 21 -2.77 -4.51 -28.63
N GLY A 22 -1.64 -4.22 -29.30
CA GLY A 22 -1.62 -3.76 -30.69
C GLY A 22 -2.32 -4.73 -31.63
N ILE A 23 -2.02 -6.04 -31.53
CA ILE A 23 -2.68 -7.09 -32.32
C ILE A 23 -4.18 -7.14 -32.01
N TYR A 24 -4.55 -7.09 -30.73
CA TYR A 24 -5.94 -7.16 -30.32
C TYR A 24 -6.75 -5.97 -30.87
N LEU A 25 -6.24 -4.74 -30.75
CA LEU A 25 -6.87 -3.54 -31.29
C LEU A 25 -6.97 -3.59 -32.82
N HIS A 26 -5.95 -4.13 -33.50
CA HIS A 26 -5.96 -4.32 -34.95
C HIS A 26 -7.04 -5.30 -35.39
N LYS A 27 -7.14 -6.48 -34.75
CA LYS A 27 -8.20 -7.47 -35.01
C LYS A 27 -9.60 -6.91 -34.80
N GLN A 28 -9.76 -5.94 -33.91
CA GLN A 28 -11.05 -5.33 -33.59
C GLN A 28 -11.36 -4.08 -34.45
N ASN A 29 -10.52 -3.77 -35.45
CA ASN A 29 -10.68 -2.61 -36.34
C ASN A 29 -10.84 -1.27 -35.59
N VAL A 30 -10.11 -1.12 -34.48
CA VAL A 30 -10.08 0.12 -33.70
C VAL A 30 -9.34 1.20 -34.52
N PRO A 31 -9.81 2.46 -34.53
CA PRO A 31 -9.15 3.52 -35.31
C PRO A 31 -7.74 3.82 -34.80
N LEU A 32 -6.81 4.11 -35.72
CA LEU A 32 -5.37 4.25 -35.45
C LEU A 32 -5.03 5.28 -34.36
N TRP A 33 -5.79 6.38 -34.26
CA TRP A 33 -5.55 7.41 -33.25
C TRP A 33 -5.77 6.93 -31.80
N GLN A 34 -6.47 5.81 -31.58
CA GLN A 34 -6.67 5.25 -30.23
C GLN A 34 -5.50 4.39 -29.74
N TYR A 35 -4.62 3.94 -30.64
CA TYR A 35 -3.44 3.12 -30.28
C TYR A 35 -2.50 3.84 -29.33
N PRO A 36 -2.05 5.09 -29.59
CA PRO A 36 -1.17 5.78 -28.66
C PRO A 36 -1.82 5.99 -27.29
N ILE A 37 -3.13 6.27 -27.23
CA ILE A 37 -3.83 6.43 -25.95
C ILE A 37 -3.87 5.10 -25.17
N ALA A 38 -4.16 4.00 -25.86
CA ALA A 38 -4.17 2.67 -25.25
C ALA A 38 -2.77 2.26 -24.74
N PHE A 39 -1.71 2.55 -25.51
CA PHE A 39 -0.34 2.26 -25.09
C PHE A 39 0.09 3.10 -23.89
N ILE A 40 -0.24 4.41 -23.88
CA ILE A 40 0.00 5.28 -22.73
C ILE A 40 -0.74 4.75 -21.51
N TYR A 41 -2.02 4.38 -21.66
CA TYR A 41 -2.81 3.83 -20.55
C TYR A 41 -2.18 2.57 -19.96
N VAL A 42 -1.75 1.63 -20.80
CA VAL A 42 -1.15 0.37 -20.36
C VAL A 42 0.20 0.62 -19.70
N LEU A 43 1.03 1.48 -20.27
CA LEU A 43 2.32 1.84 -19.68
C LEU A 43 2.12 2.51 -18.31
N TRP A 44 1.15 3.40 -18.19
CA TRP A 44 0.83 4.08 -16.93
C TRP A 44 0.28 3.11 -15.87
N LEU A 45 -0.55 2.14 -16.29
CA LEU A 45 -1.02 1.05 -15.45
C LEU A 45 0.14 0.18 -14.95
N LEU A 46 1.06 -0.21 -15.83
CA LEU A 46 2.23 -1.02 -15.45
C LEU A 46 3.16 -0.26 -14.51
N LEU A 47 3.36 1.03 -14.74
CA LEU A 47 4.10 1.90 -13.82
C LEU A 47 3.41 1.98 -12.45
N PHE A 48 2.09 2.16 -12.42
CA PHE A 48 1.32 2.17 -11.17
C PHE A 48 1.46 0.86 -10.38
N LEU A 49 1.36 -0.29 -11.06
CA LEU A 49 1.55 -1.60 -10.42
C LEU A 49 2.98 -1.79 -9.91
N PHE A 50 3.97 -1.34 -10.68
CA PHE A 50 5.38 -1.37 -10.27
C PHE A 50 5.63 -0.48 -9.05
N LEU A 51 5.16 0.77 -9.05
CA LEU A 51 5.30 1.68 -7.92
C LEU A 51 4.54 1.17 -6.68
N SER A 52 3.34 0.61 -6.86
CA SER A 52 2.57 0.00 -5.77
C SER A 52 3.33 -1.15 -5.10
N SER A 53 4.19 -1.87 -5.83
CA SER A 53 4.94 -3.01 -5.29
C SER A 53 6.00 -2.64 -4.24
N PHE A 54 6.38 -1.37 -4.16
CA PHE A 54 7.29 -0.87 -3.10
C PHE A 54 6.58 -0.67 -1.75
N PHE A 55 5.24 -0.65 -1.72
CA PHE A 55 4.44 -0.46 -0.52
C PHE A 55 3.90 -1.81 -0.05
N GLY A 56 4.69 -2.55 0.73
CA GLY A 56 4.40 -3.95 1.09
C GLY A 56 4.21 -4.24 2.57
N ALA A 57 4.60 -3.32 3.47
CA ALA A 57 4.56 -3.57 4.90
C ALA A 57 3.17 -3.30 5.50
N GLU A 58 2.67 -4.21 6.35
CA GLU A 58 1.45 -3.98 7.13
C GLU A 58 1.72 -3.05 8.32
N TYR A 59 0.71 -2.33 8.77
CA TYR A 59 0.81 -1.40 9.90
C TYR A 59 1.24 -2.07 11.22
N THR A 60 1.11 -3.40 11.34
CA THR A 60 1.54 -4.17 12.51
C THR A 60 3.03 -4.51 12.51
N THR A 61 3.74 -4.25 11.41
CA THR A 61 5.16 -4.57 11.25
C THR A 61 6.02 -3.34 11.51
N ALA A 62 7.14 -3.52 12.21
CA ALA A 62 8.12 -2.44 12.35
C ALA A 62 8.99 -2.41 11.10
N ILE A 63 9.04 -1.27 10.42
CA ILE A 63 9.84 -1.08 9.21
C ILE A 63 11.06 -0.20 9.45
N ASP A 64 12.07 -0.33 8.60
CA ASP A 64 13.15 0.67 8.48
C ASP A 64 12.94 1.54 7.23
N PRO A 65 12.48 2.79 7.37
CA PRO A 65 12.27 3.68 6.23
C PRO A 65 13.53 3.96 5.40
N ALA A 66 14.73 3.81 5.99
CA ALA A 66 15.97 4.06 5.27
C ALA A 66 16.41 2.88 4.39
N ASP A 67 15.90 1.67 4.63
CA ASP A 67 16.01 0.52 3.71
C ASP A 67 15.00 0.61 2.54
N GLY A 68 14.22 1.70 2.46
CA GLY A 68 13.21 1.91 1.43
C GLY A 68 11.91 1.12 1.68
N GLU A 69 11.72 0.56 2.88
CA GLU A 69 10.48 -0.08 3.27
C GLU A 69 9.39 0.97 3.50
N SER A 70 8.16 0.66 3.09
CA SER A 70 7.01 1.55 3.25
C SER A 70 5.72 0.77 3.48
N TYR A 71 4.82 1.38 4.25
CA TYR A 71 3.53 0.77 4.58
C TYR A 71 2.58 0.76 3.39
N THR A 72 1.81 -0.32 3.26
CA THR A 72 0.77 -0.48 2.25
C THR A 72 -0.29 0.62 2.36
N PHE A 73 -0.68 1.24 1.24
CA PHE A 73 -1.76 2.24 1.19
C PHE A 73 -3.17 1.63 1.18
N ILE A 74 -3.28 0.32 0.91
CA ILE A 74 -4.48 -0.49 1.09
C ILE A 74 -4.10 -1.69 1.95
N SER A 75 -4.86 -1.94 3.01
CA SER A 75 -4.64 -3.09 3.90
C SER A 75 -4.67 -4.42 3.13
N VAL A 76 -3.65 -5.24 3.37
CA VAL A 76 -3.42 -6.54 2.71
C VAL A 76 -4.60 -7.49 2.90
N GLN A 77 -5.21 -7.48 4.09
CA GLN A 77 -6.37 -8.31 4.43
C GLN A 77 -7.56 -8.09 3.46
N TYR A 78 -7.70 -6.88 2.91
CA TYR A 78 -8.79 -6.51 2.00
C TYR A 78 -8.36 -6.41 0.53
N TRP A 79 -7.13 -6.79 0.19
CA TRP A 79 -6.67 -6.86 -1.21
C TRP A 79 -7.63 -7.64 -2.13
N PRO A 80 -8.26 -8.76 -1.72
CA PRO A 80 -9.23 -9.45 -2.58
C PRO A 80 -10.40 -8.56 -3.00
N THR A 81 -10.89 -7.71 -2.11
CA THR A 81 -11.95 -6.74 -2.40
C THR A 81 -11.50 -5.73 -3.45
N PHE A 82 -10.35 -5.08 -3.23
CA PHE A 82 -9.84 -4.06 -4.14
C PHE A 82 -9.43 -4.64 -5.49
N LEU A 83 -8.80 -5.81 -5.51
CA LEU A 83 -8.45 -6.53 -6.75
C LEU A 83 -9.69 -6.88 -7.56
N THR A 84 -10.79 -7.28 -6.90
CA THR A 84 -12.06 -7.60 -7.58
C THR A 84 -12.62 -6.36 -8.28
N TYR A 85 -12.75 -5.24 -7.58
CA TYR A 85 -13.23 -4.00 -8.21
C TYR A 85 -12.27 -3.48 -9.28
N PHE A 86 -10.97 -3.60 -9.06
CA PHE A 86 -9.94 -3.22 -10.02
C PHE A 86 -10.05 -4.01 -11.33
N LEU A 87 -10.19 -5.34 -11.25
CA LEU A 87 -10.32 -6.20 -12.43
C LEU A 87 -11.65 -5.96 -13.16
N LEU A 88 -12.77 -5.90 -12.43
CA LEU A 88 -14.09 -5.63 -13.03
C LEU A 88 -14.13 -4.29 -13.75
N TYR A 89 -13.53 -3.26 -13.15
CA TYR A 89 -13.40 -1.93 -13.74
C TYR A 89 -12.57 -1.96 -15.04
N HIS A 90 -11.39 -2.57 -15.03
CA HIS A 90 -10.52 -2.61 -16.22
C HIS A 90 -11.10 -3.48 -17.35
N ILE A 91 -11.75 -4.60 -17.01
CA ILE A 91 -12.47 -5.44 -17.97
C ILE A 91 -13.62 -4.64 -18.60
N ALA A 92 -14.41 -3.93 -17.81
CA ALA A 92 -15.50 -3.09 -18.30
C ALA A 92 -14.97 -1.95 -19.20
N LEU A 93 -13.90 -1.28 -18.77
CA LEU A 93 -13.27 -0.21 -19.53
C LEU A 93 -12.78 -0.69 -20.89
N GLY A 94 -12.01 -1.78 -20.92
CA GLY A 94 -11.52 -2.37 -22.17
C GLY A 94 -12.64 -2.85 -23.09
N THR A 95 -13.70 -3.44 -22.52
CA THR A 95 -14.85 -3.91 -23.29
C THR A 95 -15.59 -2.75 -23.96
N LEU A 96 -15.91 -1.68 -23.22
CA LEU A 96 -16.58 -0.49 -23.76
C LEU A 96 -15.66 0.37 -24.64
N TRP A 97 -14.35 0.31 -24.41
CA TRP A 97 -13.37 0.95 -25.28
C TRP A 97 -13.41 0.35 -26.68
N VAL A 98 -13.41 -0.98 -26.78
CA VAL A 98 -13.37 -1.69 -28.07
C VAL A 98 -14.74 -1.75 -28.72
N ARG A 99 -15.76 -2.19 -27.97
CA ARG A 99 -17.10 -2.46 -28.52
C ARG A 99 -18.02 -1.26 -28.54
N ARG A 100 -17.66 -0.14 -27.89
CA ARG A 100 -18.53 1.04 -27.71
C ARG A 100 -19.87 0.61 -27.09
N ALA A 101 -20.97 0.77 -27.82
CA ALA A 101 -22.32 0.37 -27.44
C ALA A 101 -22.79 -0.94 -28.13
N LYS A 102 -21.93 -1.62 -28.91
CA LYS A 102 -22.26 -2.88 -29.60
C LYS A 102 -22.26 -4.08 -28.64
N LEU A 103 -23.04 -3.96 -27.57
CA LEU A 103 -23.25 -4.98 -26.55
C LEU A 103 -24.76 -5.17 -26.34
N PRO A 104 -25.20 -6.37 -25.95
CA PRO A 104 -26.55 -6.53 -25.46
C PRO A 104 -26.81 -5.62 -24.24
N PRO A 105 -28.08 -5.24 -23.97
CA PRO A 105 -28.40 -4.24 -22.96
C PRO A 105 -27.89 -4.55 -21.56
N LEU A 106 -27.94 -5.81 -21.12
CA LEU A 106 -27.55 -6.20 -19.76
C LEU A 106 -26.03 -6.12 -19.53
N PRO A 107 -25.17 -6.73 -20.37
CA PRO A 107 -23.72 -6.51 -20.30
C PRO A 107 -23.31 -5.05 -20.38
N LEU A 108 -23.99 -4.25 -21.22
CA LEU A 108 -23.73 -2.81 -21.32
C LEU A 108 -23.96 -2.09 -20.00
N VAL A 109 -25.12 -2.32 -19.36
CA VAL A 109 -25.46 -1.73 -18.07
C VAL A 109 -24.48 -2.20 -16.98
N LEU A 110 -24.15 -3.49 -16.93
CA LEU A 110 -23.16 -4.02 -15.99
C LEU A 110 -21.79 -3.36 -16.14
N CYS A 111 -21.29 -3.20 -17.37
CA CYS A 111 -20.02 -2.51 -17.62
C CYS A 111 -20.08 -1.05 -17.13
N LEU A 112 -21.19 -0.33 -17.36
CA LEU A 112 -21.34 1.04 -16.86
C LEU A 112 -21.34 1.08 -15.32
N CYS A 113 -22.02 0.16 -14.65
CA CYS A 113 -21.99 0.06 -13.20
C CYS A 113 -20.58 -0.21 -12.65
N PHE A 114 -19.82 -1.13 -13.26
CA PHE A 114 -18.43 -1.38 -12.87
C PHE A 114 -17.54 -0.16 -13.10
N LEU A 115 -17.77 0.62 -14.16
CA LEU A 115 -17.06 1.88 -14.36
C LEU A 115 -17.38 2.92 -13.28
N TYR A 116 -18.64 3.10 -12.90
CA TYR A 116 -19.00 4.06 -11.84
C TYR A 116 -18.42 3.66 -10.48
N ILE A 117 -18.54 2.39 -10.10
CA ILE A 117 -17.97 1.88 -8.85
C ILE A 117 -16.45 2.04 -8.88
N GLY A 118 -15.80 1.65 -9.97
CA GLY A 118 -14.34 1.75 -10.09
C GLY A 118 -13.84 3.19 -10.12
N ILE A 119 -14.60 4.16 -10.68
CA ILE A 119 -14.27 5.59 -10.56
C ILE A 119 -14.30 6.03 -9.10
N ALA A 120 -15.33 5.65 -8.33
CA ALA A 120 -15.41 5.98 -6.91
C ALA A 120 -14.23 5.38 -6.12
N VAL A 121 -13.89 4.11 -6.38
CA VAL A 121 -12.73 3.44 -5.77
C VAL A 121 -11.42 4.11 -6.17
N ASN A 122 -11.23 4.45 -7.45
CA ASN A 122 -10.04 5.13 -7.95
C ASN A 122 -9.87 6.53 -7.32
N ILE A 123 -10.97 7.28 -7.14
CA ILE A 123 -10.93 8.56 -6.41
C ILE A 123 -10.50 8.32 -4.96
N GLY A 124 -11.04 7.29 -4.30
CA GLY A 124 -10.62 6.90 -2.96
C GLY A 124 -9.12 6.59 -2.88
N ILE A 125 -8.59 5.80 -3.82
CA ILE A 125 -7.15 5.49 -3.91
C ILE A 125 -6.31 6.75 -4.18
N ALA A 126 -6.74 7.60 -5.13
CA ALA A 126 -6.04 8.85 -5.43
C ALA A 126 -5.99 9.78 -4.22
N SER A 127 -7.07 9.88 -3.45
CA SER A 127 -7.12 10.68 -2.21
C SER A 127 -6.26 10.07 -1.10
N GLN A 128 -6.34 8.75 -0.91
CA GLN A 128 -5.54 8.00 0.07
C GLN A 128 -4.04 8.27 -0.10
N VAL A 129 -3.59 8.23 -1.36
CA VAL A 129 -2.17 8.30 -1.72
C VAL A 129 -1.66 9.73 -1.88
N SER A 130 -2.51 10.69 -2.27
CA SER A 130 -2.05 12.07 -2.54
C SER A 130 -1.90 12.95 -1.29
N SER A 131 -2.60 12.64 -0.20
CA SER A 131 -2.81 13.57 0.92
C SER A 131 -2.21 13.12 2.27
N GLY A 132 -1.44 12.03 2.30
CA GLY A 132 -0.80 11.51 3.51
C GLY A 132 0.59 12.11 3.78
N GLU A 133 1.23 11.69 4.89
CA GLU A 133 2.63 12.05 5.19
C GLU A 133 3.59 11.59 4.09
N ASN A 134 3.27 10.45 3.46
CA ASN A 134 3.97 9.87 2.33
C ASN A 134 3.30 10.18 0.98
N GLY A 135 2.70 11.37 0.85
CA GLY A 135 1.94 11.78 -0.35
C GLY A 135 2.72 11.54 -1.65
N ASP A 136 2.21 10.65 -2.52
CA ASP A 136 2.84 10.32 -3.80
C ASP A 136 1.93 10.68 -4.97
N PHE A 137 2.16 11.86 -5.55
CA PHE A 137 1.40 12.35 -6.70
C PHE A 137 1.60 11.49 -7.95
N ILE A 138 2.76 10.84 -8.11
CA ILE A 138 3.02 9.96 -9.26
C ILE A 138 2.14 8.73 -9.13
N LEU A 139 2.08 8.12 -7.94
CA LEU A 139 1.22 6.97 -7.70
C LEU A 139 -0.28 7.33 -7.80
N ALA A 140 -0.69 8.50 -7.29
CA ALA A 140 -2.07 8.98 -7.39
C ALA A 140 -2.49 9.36 -8.82
N SER A 141 -1.54 9.64 -9.71
CA SER A 141 -1.85 10.09 -11.08
C SER A 141 -2.54 9.02 -11.94
N PHE A 142 -2.24 7.73 -11.74
CA PHE A 142 -2.85 6.67 -12.54
C PHE A 142 -4.35 6.49 -12.24
N PRO A 143 -4.80 6.37 -10.98
CA PRO A 143 -6.24 6.32 -10.68
C PRO A 143 -7.00 7.55 -11.21
N ILE A 144 -6.39 8.74 -11.18
CA ILE A 144 -6.98 9.97 -11.75
C ILE A 144 -7.09 9.87 -13.27
N PHE A 145 -5.97 9.56 -13.95
CA PHE A 145 -5.92 9.42 -15.40
C PHE A 145 -6.89 8.33 -15.88
N SER A 146 -6.93 7.21 -15.19
CA SER A 146 -7.84 6.11 -15.48
C SER A 146 -9.30 6.53 -15.36
N SER A 147 -9.66 7.24 -14.29
CA SER A 147 -11.03 7.74 -14.09
C SER A 147 -11.44 8.74 -15.17
N PHE A 148 -10.53 9.63 -15.58
CA PHE A 148 -10.77 10.55 -16.69
C PHE A 148 -11.06 9.79 -17.99
N ILE A 149 -10.26 8.78 -18.31
CA ILE A 149 -10.47 7.90 -19.45
C ILE A 149 -11.82 7.17 -19.37
N ALA A 150 -12.19 6.64 -18.20
CA ALA A 150 -13.48 5.99 -18.02
C ALA A 150 -14.65 6.94 -18.25
N ILE A 151 -14.58 8.18 -17.78
CA ILE A 151 -15.61 9.22 -18.02
C ILE A 151 -15.77 9.48 -19.53
N LEU A 152 -14.66 9.60 -20.28
CA LEU A 152 -14.71 9.77 -21.74
C LEU A 152 -15.35 8.56 -22.44
N VAL A 153 -14.99 7.34 -22.02
CA VAL A 153 -15.57 6.10 -22.56
C VAL A 153 -17.07 6.01 -22.25
N ILE A 154 -17.49 6.36 -21.04
CA ILE A 154 -18.90 6.43 -20.65
C ILE A 154 -19.64 7.43 -21.56
N GLY A 155 -19.14 8.67 -21.67
CA GLY A 155 -19.77 9.70 -22.50
C GLY A 155 -19.93 9.26 -23.96
N ARG A 156 -18.87 8.69 -24.54
CA ARG A 156 -18.90 8.13 -25.91
C ARG A 156 -19.91 7.00 -26.06
N THR A 157 -19.97 6.08 -25.11
CA THR A 157 -20.91 4.95 -25.13
C THR A 157 -22.35 5.44 -25.01
N LEU A 158 -22.64 6.40 -24.13
CA LEU A 158 -23.97 6.96 -23.97
C LEU A 158 -24.46 7.70 -25.23
N MET A 159 -23.58 8.43 -25.92
CA MET A 159 -23.90 9.04 -27.21
C MET A 159 -24.26 7.99 -28.27
N ALA A 160 -23.46 6.91 -28.38
CA ALA A 160 -23.72 5.83 -29.33
C ALA A 160 -25.03 5.09 -29.06
N VAL A 161 -25.35 4.83 -27.78
CA VAL A 161 -26.64 4.24 -27.38
C VAL A 161 -27.80 5.15 -27.77
N ARG A 162 -27.68 6.46 -27.55
CA ARG A 162 -28.73 7.44 -27.88
C ARG A 162 -29.01 7.45 -29.39
N GLU A 163 -27.96 7.42 -30.21
CA GLU A 163 -28.08 7.36 -31.67
C GLU A 163 -28.80 6.08 -32.14
N GLU A 164 -28.45 4.92 -31.58
CA GLU A 164 -29.10 3.65 -31.92
C GLU A 164 -30.59 3.60 -31.50
N LEU A 165 -30.92 4.14 -30.33
CA LEU A 165 -32.31 4.22 -29.87
C LEU A 165 -33.16 5.18 -30.70
N SER A 166 -32.54 6.25 -31.25
CA SER A 166 -33.23 7.25 -32.07
C SER A 166 -33.64 6.74 -33.46
N THR A 167 -32.96 5.71 -33.96
CA THR A 167 -33.17 5.16 -35.32
C THR A 167 -34.02 3.89 -35.34
N LYS A 168 -34.18 3.19 -34.22
CA LYS A 168 -35.04 2.00 -34.13
C LYS A 168 -36.53 2.37 -34.15
N THR A 169 -37.25 1.88 -35.15
CA THR A 169 -38.72 1.96 -35.22
C THR A 169 -39.31 0.56 -34.99
N PHE A 170 -40.26 0.46 -34.07
CA PHE A 170 -40.93 -0.81 -33.77
C PHE A 170 -42.26 -0.90 -34.52
N ARG A 171 -42.52 -2.07 -35.13
CA ARG A 171 -43.76 -2.36 -35.88
C ARG A 171 -45.02 -2.32 -34.99
N ILE A 172 -44.86 -2.59 -33.68
CA ILE A 172 -45.95 -2.57 -32.69
C ILE A 172 -46.05 -1.17 -32.06
N ARG A 173 -47.23 -0.56 -32.13
CA ARG A 173 -47.52 0.82 -31.68
C ARG A 173 -47.13 1.08 -30.21
N TRP A 174 -47.40 0.12 -29.32
CA TRP A 174 -47.04 0.20 -27.90
C TRP A 174 -45.51 0.17 -27.69
N LEU A 175 -44.79 -0.67 -28.44
CA LEU A 175 -43.34 -0.79 -28.35
C LEU A 175 -42.69 0.48 -28.90
N ASN A 176 -43.30 1.09 -29.91
CA ASN A 176 -42.82 2.34 -30.48
C ASN A 176 -43.06 3.53 -29.52
N LYS A 177 -44.19 3.53 -28.78
CA LYS A 177 -44.45 4.48 -27.68
C LYS A 177 -43.47 4.29 -26.52
N LEU A 178 -43.20 3.05 -26.12
CA LEU A 178 -42.20 2.75 -25.10
C LEU A 178 -40.81 3.19 -25.56
N ASN A 179 -40.40 2.86 -26.79
CA ASN A 179 -39.11 3.26 -27.35
C ASN A 179 -38.94 4.78 -27.42
N THR A 180 -39.99 5.52 -27.82
CA THR A 180 -39.96 7.00 -27.83
C THR A 180 -39.96 7.61 -26.43
N LEU A 181 -40.57 6.96 -25.44
CA LEU A 181 -40.52 7.37 -24.04
C LEU A 181 -39.15 7.05 -23.40
N LEU A 182 -38.59 5.87 -23.66
CA LEU A 182 -37.24 5.45 -23.26
C LEU A 182 -36.15 6.31 -23.92
N SER A 183 -36.28 6.64 -25.20
CA SER A 183 -35.32 7.50 -25.91
C SER A 183 -35.38 8.97 -25.48
N SER A 184 -36.52 9.45 -24.99
CA SER A 184 -36.72 10.85 -24.59
C SER A 184 -36.50 11.13 -23.11
N ARG A 185 -36.79 10.17 -22.21
CA ARG A 185 -36.77 10.41 -20.76
C ARG A 185 -35.91 9.46 -19.95
N PHE A 186 -35.72 8.20 -20.37
CA PHE A 186 -35.07 7.18 -19.55
C PHE A 186 -34.16 6.20 -20.34
N THR A 187 -32.98 6.60 -20.84
CA THR A 187 -31.67 6.82 -20.14
C THR A 187 -30.98 5.54 -19.67
N VAL A 188 -30.22 4.85 -20.53
CA VAL A 188 -29.26 3.81 -20.09
C VAL A 188 -28.41 4.29 -18.91
N LEU A 189 -28.09 5.59 -18.88
CA LEU A 189 -27.50 6.31 -17.75
C LEU A 189 -28.26 6.15 -16.43
N THR A 190 -29.57 6.36 -16.39
CA THR A 190 -30.32 6.31 -15.12
C THR A 190 -30.46 4.88 -14.61
N TRP A 191 -30.65 3.90 -15.50
CA TRP A 191 -30.66 2.49 -15.10
C TRP A 191 -29.29 2.04 -14.59
N SER A 192 -28.20 2.44 -15.26
CA SER A 192 -26.85 2.11 -14.80
C SER A 192 -26.52 2.77 -13.47
N VAL A 193 -26.99 4.00 -13.21
CA VAL A 193 -26.82 4.68 -11.91
C VAL A 193 -27.65 4.03 -10.80
N ILE A 194 -28.94 3.74 -11.04
CA ILE A 194 -29.81 3.09 -10.06
C ILE A 194 -29.26 1.71 -9.65
N LEU A 195 -28.73 0.95 -10.62
CA LEU A 195 -28.20 -0.39 -10.39
C LEU A 195 -26.80 -0.41 -9.76
N VAL A 196 -26.11 0.73 -9.62
CA VAL A 196 -24.80 0.79 -8.94
C VAL A 196 -24.91 0.19 -7.54
N PHE A 197 -25.88 0.63 -6.74
CA PHE A 197 -25.99 0.19 -5.34
C PHE A 197 -26.35 -1.30 -5.21
N PRO A 198 -27.38 -1.84 -5.91
CA PRO A 198 -27.65 -3.29 -5.92
C PRO A 198 -26.46 -4.13 -6.39
N ILE A 199 -25.74 -3.71 -7.44
CA ILE A 199 -24.58 -4.46 -7.96
C ILE A 199 -23.42 -4.40 -6.97
N PHE A 200 -23.15 -3.23 -6.39
CA PHE A 200 -22.13 -3.07 -5.36
C PHE A 200 -22.43 -4.00 -4.18
N ALA A 201 -23.64 -3.96 -3.64
CA ALA A 201 -24.07 -4.81 -2.54
C ALA A 201 -23.97 -6.30 -2.89
N PHE A 202 -24.36 -6.70 -4.10
CA PHE A 202 -24.24 -8.09 -4.56
C PHE A 202 -22.78 -8.55 -4.61
N ILE A 203 -21.87 -7.73 -5.13
CA ILE A 203 -20.43 -8.05 -5.14
C ILE A 203 -19.90 -8.15 -3.71
N THR A 204 -20.25 -7.21 -2.83
CA THR A 204 -19.86 -7.25 -1.41
C THR A 204 -20.34 -8.52 -0.72
N LEU A 205 -21.60 -8.94 -0.96
CA LEU A 205 -22.14 -10.20 -0.44
C LEU A 205 -21.35 -11.41 -0.95
N LEU A 206 -20.98 -11.45 -2.23
CA LEU A 206 -20.14 -12.52 -2.76
C LEU A 206 -18.76 -12.54 -2.10
N LEU A 207 -18.13 -11.38 -1.94
CA LEU A 207 -16.84 -11.26 -1.26
C LEU A 207 -16.92 -11.68 0.21
N MET A 208 -18.04 -11.41 0.88
CA MET A 208 -18.31 -11.90 2.23
C MET A 208 -18.36 -13.42 2.31
N LEU A 209 -18.95 -14.08 1.32
CA LEU A 209 -18.93 -15.55 1.23
C LEU A 209 -17.49 -16.10 1.07
N PHE A 210 -16.57 -15.30 0.53
CA PHE A 210 -15.14 -15.61 0.45
C PHE A 210 -14.34 -15.09 1.66
N GLY A 211 -15.00 -14.67 2.73
CA GLY A 211 -14.37 -14.29 4.00
C GLY A 211 -13.95 -12.82 4.12
N GLN A 212 -14.46 -11.93 3.27
CA GLN A 212 -14.28 -10.48 3.42
C GLN A 212 -15.35 -9.87 4.35
N ASP A 213 -15.06 -8.73 4.95
CA ASP A 213 -16.04 -8.02 5.79
C ASP A 213 -17.06 -7.23 4.95
N TYR A 214 -18.21 -6.90 5.55
CA TYR A 214 -19.26 -6.11 4.88
C TYR A 214 -18.83 -4.66 4.57
N ASP A 215 -17.87 -4.13 5.34
CA ASP A 215 -17.28 -2.80 5.20
C ASP A 215 -15.83 -2.86 4.69
N SER A 216 -15.46 -3.94 4.00
CA SER A 216 -14.10 -4.20 3.49
C SER A 216 -13.50 -3.05 2.67
N VAL A 217 -14.32 -2.32 1.90
CA VAL A 217 -13.86 -1.15 1.14
C VAL A 217 -13.40 -0.02 2.09
N ALA A 218 -14.16 0.26 3.14
CA ALA A 218 -13.79 1.28 4.13
C ALA A 218 -12.56 0.84 4.93
N LYS A 219 -12.58 -0.40 5.44
CA LYS A 219 -11.46 -0.95 6.22
C LYS A 219 -10.17 -1.08 5.41
N GLY A 220 -10.26 -1.32 4.10
CA GLY A 220 -9.08 -1.32 3.24
C GLY A 220 -8.30 0.00 3.25
N PHE A 221 -8.99 1.13 3.42
CA PHE A 221 -8.36 2.45 3.53
C PHE A 221 -8.03 2.86 4.96
N THR A 222 -8.79 2.40 5.96
CA THR A 222 -8.64 2.84 7.35
C THR A 222 -7.73 1.94 8.18
N GLU A 223 -7.63 0.64 7.86
CA GLU A 223 -6.72 -0.31 8.51
C GLU A 223 -5.30 -0.22 7.92
N THR A 224 -4.84 0.99 7.68
CA THR A 224 -3.49 1.35 7.25
C THR A 224 -2.92 2.40 8.20
N THR A 225 -1.67 2.80 7.95
CA THR A 225 -0.95 3.83 8.71
C THR A 225 -0.23 4.79 7.76
N THR A 226 0.08 6.03 8.19
CA THR A 226 0.77 7.10 7.43
C THR A 226 0.06 7.69 6.20
N TRP A 227 -1.06 7.11 5.75
CA TRP A 227 -1.86 7.57 4.59
C TRP A 227 -3.07 8.41 4.99
N ALA A 228 -3.70 9.10 4.02
CA ALA A 228 -4.71 10.12 4.28
C ALA A 228 -5.92 9.65 5.12
N PHE A 229 -6.43 8.43 4.89
CA PHE A 229 -7.57 7.87 5.63
C PHE A 229 -7.16 6.88 6.73
N SER A 230 -5.86 6.74 7.00
CA SER A 230 -5.34 5.78 7.97
C SER A 230 -5.86 6.05 9.38
N GLN A 231 -6.21 4.98 10.10
CA GLN A 231 -6.70 5.03 11.48
C GLN A 231 -5.88 4.15 12.44
N LYS A 232 -4.83 3.48 11.95
CA LYS A 232 -3.97 2.63 12.78
C LYS A 232 -2.62 3.29 13.04
N GLU A 233 -2.12 3.10 14.26
CA GLU A 233 -0.75 3.41 14.63
C GLU A 233 0.16 2.23 14.26
N HIS A 234 1.42 2.55 13.92
CA HIS A 234 2.43 1.56 13.61
C HIS A 234 3.44 1.40 14.77
N PRO A 235 4.08 0.22 14.93
CA PRO A 235 5.24 0.08 15.80
C PRO A 235 6.34 1.10 15.45
N PRO A 236 7.21 1.48 16.39
CA PRO A 236 8.28 2.43 16.09
C PRO A 236 9.17 1.92 14.95
N TYR A 237 9.65 2.86 14.14
CA TYR A 237 10.61 2.57 13.09
C TYR A 237 11.87 1.91 13.66
N LEU A 238 12.43 0.97 12.90
CA LEU A 238 13.72 0.39 13.17
C LEU A 238 14.83 1.42 12.87
N GLU A 239 15.90 1.42 13.66
CA GLU A 239 17.03 2.32 13.44
C GLU A 239 17.99 1.74 12.39
N HIS A 240 18.11 2.42 11.26
CA HIS A 240 19.04 2.10 10.16
C HIS A 240 20.53 2.15 10.51
N THR A 241 20.92 2.93 11.52
CA THR A 241 22.34 3.17 11.83
C THR A 241 22.78 2.65 13.19
N GLY A 242 21.93 1.90 13.92
CA GLY A 242 22.47 1.14 15.04
C GLY A 242 21.55 0.68 16.16
N HIS A 243 22.19 -0.13 17.00
CA HIS A 243 21.68 -0.94 18.10
C HIS A 243 20.55 -1.90 17.75
N TYR A 244 20.94 -3.13 17.44
CA TYR A 244 20.05 -4.29 17.45
C TYR A 244 19.24 -4.40 18.75
N LEU A 245 19.72 -3.86 19.88
CA LEU A 245 18.96 -3.77 21.13
C LEU A 245 17.71 -2.88 21.04
N CYS A 246 17.71 -1.83 20.21
CA CYS A 246 16.52 -1.05 19.89
C CYS A 246 15.50 -1.91 19.10
N THR A 247 15.97 -2.69 18.11
CA THR A 247 15.14 -3.65 17.36
C THR A 247 14.54 -4.71 18.27
N VAL A 248 15.33 -5.25 19.21
CA VAL A 248 14.85 -6.21 20.22
C VAL A 248 13.77 -5.59 21.12
N ALA A 249 13.94 -4.32 21.53
CA ALA A 249 12.96 -3.63 22.36
C ALA A 249 11.65 -3.35 21.62
N ALA A 250 11.71 -3.10 20.31
CA ALA A 250 10.55 -2.81 19.46
C ALA A 250 9.81 -4.08 18.99
N CYS A 251 10.53 -5.08 18.47
CA CYS A 251 9.95 -6.28 17.84
C CYS A 251 9.75 -7.45 18.80
N GLY A 252 10.41 -7.45 19.96
CA GLY A 252 10.31 -8.52 20.95
C GLY A 252 8.94 -8.58 21.64
N SER A 253 8.59 -9.76 22.15
CA SER A 253 7.31 -9.97 22.83
C SER A 253 7.24 -9.14 24.14
N PRO A 254 6.16 -8.35 24.36
CA PRO A 254 6.10 -7.44 25.51
C PRO A 254 6.27 -8.11 26.88
N ARG A 255 5.83 -9.37 27.02
CA ARG A 255 6.00 -10.16 28.26
C ARG A 255 7.46 -10.46 28.58
N LEU A 256 8.29 -10.64 27.55
CA LEU A 256 9.71 -10.99 27.69
C LEU A 256 10.58 -9.74 27.75
N VAL A 257 10.45 -8.84 26.76
CA VAL A 257 11.38 -7.70 26.60
C VAL A 257 11.04 -6.52 27.51
N LYS A 258 9.82 -6.51 28.10
CA LYS A 258 9.36 -5.56 29.11
C LYS A 258 9.68 -4.10 28.73
N PRO A 259 9.03 -3.56 27.68
CA PRO A 259 9.20 -2.16 27.30
C PRO A 259 8.79 -1.26 28.47
N LEU A 260 9.59 -0.23 28.75
CA LEU A 260 9.40 0.66 29.90
C LEU A 260 8.71 1.97 29.50
N ARG A 261 9.27 2.66 28.51
CA ARG A 261 8.79 3.98 28.06
C ARG A 261 9.29 4.33 26.66
N TRP A 262 8.74 5.42 26.13
CA TRP A 262 9.29 6.12 24.98
C TRP A 262 10.54 6.91 25.36
N GLY A 263 11.56 6.82 24.51
CA GLY A 263 12.77 7.65 24.55
C GLY A 263 13.01 8.34 23.21
N LYS A 264 14.08 9.13 23.13
CA LYS A 264 14.54 9.75 21.88
C LYS A 264 16.00 9.39 21.63
N ARG A 265 16.34 9.11 20.37
CA ARG A 265 17.71 8.92 19.89
C ARG A 265 17.84 9.51 18.50
N GLY A 266 18.81 10.40 18.29
CA GLY A 266 19.00 11.08 17.00
C GLY A 266 17.75 11.82 16.51
N GLY A 267 16.95 12.37 17.44
CA GLY A 267 15.68 13.05 17.13
C GLY A 267 14.47 12.13 16.84
N ARG A 268 14.66 10.81 16.75
CA ARG A 268 13.59 9.83 16.47
C ARG A 268 13.07 9.16 17.76
N PRO A 269 11.76 8.85 17.85
CA PRO A 269 11.20 8.13 18.98
C PRO A 269 11.62 6.66 18.96
N ILE A 270 12.05 6.13 20.11
CA ILE A 270 12.42 4.72 20.28
C ILE A 270 11.71 4.11 21.50
N ILE A 271 11.45 2.80 21.45
CA ILE A 271 11.00 2.05 22.63
C ILE A 271 12.22 1.69 23.48
N VAL A 272 12.18 2.09 24.76
CA VAL A 272 13.26 1.86 25.71
C VAL A 272 12.87 0.73 26.65
N ASN A 273 13.74 -0.27 26.77
CA ASN A 273 13.68 -1.29 27.81
C ASN A 273 14.92 -1.24 28.70
N ARG A 274 14.89 -1.96 29.83
CA ARG A 274 16.01 -1.93 30.81
C ARG A 274 17.34 -2.41 30.22
N GLN A 275 17.29 -3.44 29.36
CA GLN A 275 18.50 -4.01 28.74
C GLN A 275 19.22 -2.98 27.85
N LEU A 276 18.47 -2.20 27.07
CA LEU A 276 19.01 -1.11 26.26
C LEU A 276 19.65 -0.02 27.13
N GLN A 277 19.01 0.39 28.23
CA GLN A 277 19.55 1.40 29.15
C GLN A 277 20.86 0.95 29.80
N ILE A 278 20.95 -0.32 30.21
CA ILE A 278 22.16 -0.89 30.81
C ILE A 278 23.30 -0.89 29.81
N ALA A 279 23.05 -1.34 28.58
CA ALA A 279 24.07 -1.40 27.54
C ALA A 279 24.61 0.01 27.21
N ASN A 280 23.73 1.00 27.07
CA ASN A 280 24.14 2.38 26.78
C ASN A 280 24.88 3.04 27.97
N ALA A 281 24.43 2.77 29.21
CA ALA A 281 25.11 3.26 30.41
C ALA A 281 26.52 2.64 30.58
N PHE A 282 26.68 1.36 30.23
CA PHE A 282 27.98 0.70 30.21
C PHE A 282 28.89 1.28 29.11
N GLU A 283 28.35 1.55 27.93
CA GLU A 283 29.09 2.22 26.85
C GLU A 283 29.59 3.61 27.28
N GLU A 284 28.74 4.40 27.95
CA GLU A 284 29.11 5.70 28.53
C GLU A 284 30.20 5.55 29.61
N LEU A 285 30.09 4.55 30.48
CA LEU A 285 31.13 4.23 31.47
C LEU A 285 32.47 3.93 30.79
N VAL A 286 32.48 3.11 29.75
CA VAL A 286 33.70 2.80 29.00
C VAL A 286 34.28 4.04 28.31
N ALA A 287 33.43 4.92 27.78
CA ALA A 287 33.86 6.19 27.20
C ALA A 287 34.55 7.09 28.23
N ASP A 288 34.02 7.16 29.45
CA ASP A 288 34.59 7.91 30.57
C ASP A 288 35.97 7.36 30.99
N PHE A 289 36.15 6.03 31.01
CA PHE A 289 37.40 5.38 31.39
C PHE A 289 38.47 5.42 30.29
N SER A 290 38.11 5.16 29.03
CA SER A 290 39.06 5.10 27.91
C SER A 290 38.39 5.39 26.57
N PRO A 291 38.59 6.60 26.02
CA PRO A 291 38.09 6.97 24.69
C PRO A 291 38.64 6.11 23.55
N ALA A 292 39.81 5.49 23.73
CA ALA A 292 40.38 4.57 22.76
C ALA A 292 39.64 3.22 22.74
N LEU A 293 39.33 2.68 23.93
CA LEU A 293 38.60 1.42 24.07
C LEU A 293 37.14 1.59 23.63
N HIS A 294 36.51 2.72 23.96
CA HIS A 294 35.18 3.07 23.46
C HIS A 294 35.13 3.11 21.93
N ARG A 295 36.09 3.77 21.26
CA ARG A 295 36.15 3.80 19.79
C ARG A 295 36.32 2.40 19.18
N PHE A 296 37.14 1.55 19.79
CA PHE A 296 37.32 0.17 19.33
C PHE A 296 36.03 -0.66 19.47
N LEU A 297 35.38 -0.62 20.64
CA LEU A 297 34.11 -1.31 20.86
C LEU A 297 33.03 -0.79 19.92
N ARG A 298 32.93 0.52 19.76
CA ARG A 298 31.94 1.16 18.88
C ARG A 298 32.13 0.75 17.42
N THR A 299 33.37 0.75 16.94
CA THR A 299 33.69 0.35 15.56
C THR A 299 33.32 -1.11 15.29
N ASN A 300 33.59 -2.02 16.23
CA ASN A 300 33.19 -3.43 16.10
C ASN A 300 31.67 -3.59 16.21
N TYR A 301 31.04 -2.86 17.11
CA TYR A 301 29.60 -2.87 17.31
C TYR A 301 28.86 -2.37 16.07
N ASP A 302 29.28 -1.25 15.50
CA ASP A 302 28.67 -0.67 14.29
C ASP A 302 28.89 -1.60 13.08
N LYS A 303 30.04 -2.28 13.00
CA LYS A 303 30.34 -3.24 11.93
C LYS A 303 29.45 -4.48 11.93
N TYR A 304 29.15 -5.06 13.10
CA TYR A 304 28.37 -6.30 13.20
C TYR A 304 26.92 -6.09 13.64
N GLY A 305 26.63 -4.97 14.29
CA GLY A 305 25.35 -4.67 14.90
C GLY A 305 24.25 -4.37 13.89
N TYR A 306 24.60 -3.80 12.73
CA TYR A 306 23.67 -3.53 11.63
C TYR A 306 23.19 -4.82 10.94
N ASP A 307 24.13 -5.67 10.53
CA ASP A 307 23.81 -6.98 9.92
C ASP A 307 22.96 -7.84 10.86
N LEU A 308 23.17 -7.68 12.18
CA LEU A 308 22.37 -8.36 13.20
C LEU A 308 20.98 -7.73 13.35
N SER A 309 20.84 -6.39 13.37
CA SER A 309 19.54 -5.72 13.49
C SER A 309 18.60 -6.06 12.34
N GLN A 310 19.12 -6.15 11.10
CA GLN A 310 18.32 -6.57 9.94
C GLN A 310 17.83 -8.03 10.05
N LYS A 311 18.59 -8.93 10.69
CA LYS A 311 18.25 -10.35 10.80
C LYS A 311 17.29 -10.67 11.95
N ILE A 312 17.10 -9.74 12.89
CA ILE A 312 16.31 -9.98 14.11
C ILE A 312 14.96 -9.25 14.13
N ASN A 313 14.51 -8.73 12.99
CA ASN A 313 13.24 -8.01 12.83
C ASN A 313 11.98 -8.86 13.11
N THR A 314 12.10 -10.17 13.32
CA THR A 314 10.98 -11.04 13.72
C THR A 314 10.84 -11.17 15.25
N PRO A 315 9.62 -11.36 15.79
CA PRO A 315 9.43 -11.54 17.23
C PRO A 315 10.25 -12.70 17.82
N PHE A 316 10.36 -13.81 17.08
CA PHE A 316 11.16 -14.96 17.51
C PHE A 316 12.65 -14.61 17.59
N ALA A 317 13.22 -14.02 16.54
CA ALA A 317 14.63 -13.67 16.51
C ALA A 317 14.97 -12.56 17.52
N SER A 318 14.10 -11.57 17.69
CA SER A 318 14.23 -10.54 18.73
C SER A 318 14.17 -11.15 20.14
N ASN A 319 13.25 -12.06 20.41
CA ASN A 319 13.17 -12.76 21.71
C ASN A 319 14.42 -13.61 21.99
N LEU A 320 14.92 -14.32 20.97
CA LEU A 320 16.14 -15.13 21.11
C LEU A 320 17.35 -14.24 21.39
N THR A 321 17.53 -13.15 20.65
CA THR A 321 18.60 -12.18 20.88
C THR A 321 18.50 -11.56 22.27
N TYR A 322 17.29 -11.22 22.75
CA TYR A 322 17.09 -10.72 24.11
C TYR A 322 17.62 -11.69 25.17
N LEU A 323 17.35 -12.99 25.01
CA LEU A 323 17.81 -14.05 25.91
C LEU A 323 19.34 -14.24 25.83
N LEU A 324 19.89 -14.27 24.62
CA LEU A 324 21.35 -14.37 24.41
C LEU A 324 22.11 -13.18 25.00
N MET A 325 21.47 -12.02 25.09
CA MET A 325 22.03 -10.82 25.69
C MET A 325 21.99 -10.79 27.21
N LYS A 326 21.26 -11.69 27.89
CA LYS A 326 21.15 -11.66 29.36
C LYS A 326 22.48 -11.86 30.10
N PRO A 327 23.37 -12.78 29.69
CA PRO A 327 24.69 -12.89 30.29
C PRO A 327 25.52 -11.60 30.15
N LEU A 328 25.44 -10.94 28.99
CA LEU A 328 26.12 -9.67 28.75
C LEU A 328 25.50 -8.53 29.56
N GLU A 329 24.17 -8.48 29.68
CA GLU A 329 23.47 -7.51 30.53
C GLU A 329 23.93 -7.62 31.99
N TRP A 330 24.09 -8.85 32.52
CA TRP A 330 24.62 -9.05 33.88
C TRP A 330 26.07 -8.63 34.01
N PHE A 331 26.90 -8.88 33.00
CA PHE A 331 28.28 -8.40 32.99
C PHE A 331 28.34 -6.86 32.96
N PHE A 332 27.53 -6.20 32.13
CA PHE A 332 27.43 -4.74 32.09
C PHE A 332 26.96 -4.16 33.42
N LEU A 333 25.95 -4.78 34.04
CA LEU A 333 25.50 -4.41 35.38
C LEU A 333 26.63 -4.58 36.41
N LEU A 334 27.35 -5.70 36.39
CA LEU A 334 28.48 -5.93 37.29
C LEU A 334 29.49 -4.79 37.17
N CYS A 335 29.92 -4.45 35.95
CA CYS A 335 30.83 -3.34 35.69
C CYS A 335 30.29 -1.99 36.16
N LEU A 336 29.02 -1.69 35.90
CA LEU A 336 28.39 -0.45 36.36
C LEU A 336 28.37 -0.37 37.90
N TYR A 337 28.02 -1.45 38.58
CA TYR A 337 27.96 -1.48 40.04
C TYR A 337 29.35 -1.51 40.72
N THR A 338 30.40 -1.95 40.02
CA THR A 338 31.78 -1.91 40.55
C THR A 338 32.47 -0.58 40.31
N PHE A 339 32.19 0.10 39.20
CA PHE A 339 32.97 1.26 38.76
C PHE A 339 32.18 2.58 38.70
N CYS A 340 30.87 2.58 39.00
CA CYS A 340 30.06 3.80 39.08
C CYS A 340 29.54 4.04 40.50
N LEU A 341 29.63 5.27 40.99
CA LEU A 341 29.11 5.66 42.31
C LEU A 341 27.57 5.61 42.40
N HIS A 342 26.88 5.90 41.28
CA HIS A 342 25.41 5.95 41.22
C HIS A 342 24.89 5.21 39.97
N PRO A 343 25.05 3.87 39.92
CA PRO A 343 24.79 3.08 38.71
C PRO A 343 23.34 3.19 38.23
N GLU A 344 22.36 3.10 39.14
CA GLU A 344 20.94 3.16 38.79
C GLU A 344 20.52 4.54 38.26
N LYS A 345 21.08 5.64 38.79
CA LYS A 345 20.84 6.98 38.23
C LYS A 345 21.40 7.11 36.81
N LYS A 346 22.57 6.52 36.54
CA LYS A 346 23.20 6.53 35.21
C LYS A 346 22.39 5.69 34.21
N ILE A 347 21.86 4.54 34.61
CA ILE A 347 20.98 3.70 33.78
C ILE A 347 19.66 4.44 33.48
N GLU A 348 19.02 5.03 34.49
CA GLU A 348 17.72 5.67 34.31
C GLU A 348 17.78 6.95 33.47
N LYS A 349 18.92 7.65 33.47
CA LYS A 349 19.17 8.84 32.65
C LYS A 349 19.09 8.52 31.15
N GLN A 350 19.46 7.30 30.74
CA GLN A 350 19.54 6.94 29.33
C GLN A 350 18.18 7.11 28.63
N TYR A 351 18.22 7.86 27.53
CA TYR A 351 17.08 8.16 26.66
C TYR A 351 15.89 8.85 27.34
N ARG A 352 16.11 9.59 28.46
CA ARG A 352 15.10 10.54 28.97
C ARG A 352 14.91 11.70 27.99
N SER A 353 13.71 12.26 27.96
CA SER A 353 13.22 13.28 27.02
C SER A 353 13.95 14.63 27.03
N SER A 354 15.07 14.76 27.74
CA SER A 354 15.90 15.96 27.79
C SER A 354 17.37 15.58 27.61
N GLU A 355 17.96 16.10 26.54
CA GLU A 355 19.39 16.11 26.17
C GLU A 355 19.95 14.85 25.48
N GLN A 356 19.72 14.75 24.16
CA GLN A 356 20.77 14.79 23.13
C GLN A 356 20.18 14.83 21.73
#